data_AF-T2KLG4-F1
#
_entry.id   AF-T2KLG4-F1
#
_cell.length_a   1.000
_cell.length_b   1.000
_cell.length_c   1.000
_cell.angle_alpha   90.00
_cell.angle_beta   90.00
_cell.angle_gamma   90.00
#
_symmetry.space_group_name_H-M   'P 1'
#
loop_
_entity.id
_entity.type
_entity.pdbx_description
1 polymer ?
#
loop_
_entity_poly.entity_id
_entity_poly.type
_entity_poly.pdbx_seq_one_letter_code
_entity_poly.pdbx_strand_id
1 'polypeptide(L)'
;MPKILITGNGFDLRLGLPTFYCDFIKILNSLEENEIVDFDSVYSNSSNYKIIRDNYRKFDFNRMKIKELKSEIQNNLWFQFFKNEFEIDTWIDFENKIEYVLKNLFISVKNLQENIFSKGSLPEDRITYTAVLFNNNVEIIQVLNKFNIITKNESYNVKLNVNYLIKKYDFFIDVDLNKITKSLIKELKGFKKIFNIYFEVFVYPLYENRITKVDKTFFSTITNHYTFNYTPTFDRVYDSTIKTEFLHGKINSKANEIVLGINEIPKADLDKRYFLPFTKYYQKLNSNTDFKFISNLEREKDSNFQFFFFGHSLDNSDEDYINEVFDFMNKLETEVKKIIIIYHDKASKSKLLINLLNIRGKYEIQRLMRNENLMFFNIDSVELKSELTKDISKYPPNYYI
;
A
#
# COMPACT_ATOMS: atom_id res chain seq x y z
N MET A 1 -22.63 8.49 19.22
CA MET A 1 -22.93 8.87 17.82
C MET A 1 -21.63 9.06 17.07
N PRO A 2 -21.22 8.05 16.31
CA PRO A 2 -19.87 8.01 15.78
C PRO A 2 -19.65 8.96 14.61
N LYS A 3 -18.60 9.77 14.71
CA LYS A 3 -18.00 10.51 13.57
C LYS A 3 -16.66 9.87 13.27
N ILE A 4 -16.59 9.17 12.15
CA ILE A 4 -15.45 8.35 11.78
C ILE A 4 -14.64 9.07 10.72
N LEU A 5 -13.36 9.28 11.00
CA LEU A 5 -12.40 9.71 9.99
C LEU A 5 -11.66 8.49 9.44
N ILE A 6 -11.65 8.34 8.12
CA ILE A 6 -10.90 7.33 7.38
C ILE A 6 -9.85 8.06 6.54
N THR A 7 -8.57 7.84 6.84
CA THR A 7 -7.47 8.50 6.12
C THR A 7 -6.69 7.55 5.23
N GLY A 8 -6.21 8.08 4.10
CA GLY A 8 -5.22 7.43 3.24
C GLY A 8 -4.07 8.37 2.90
N ASN A 9 -3.22 7.99 1.93
CA ASN A 9 -1.91 8.65 1.76
C ASN A 9 -2.01 10.14 1.44
N GLY A 10 -3.09 10.57 0.79
CA GLY A 10 -3.36 11.98 0.52
C GLY A 10 -3.46 12.86 1.77
N PHE A 11 -3.76 12.28 2.94
CA PHE A 11 -3.75 12.96 4.23
C PHE A 11 -2.34 13.43 4.62
N ASP A 12 -1.35 12.54 4.46
CA ASP A 12 0.05 12.80 4.73
C ASP A 12 0.64 13.78 3.70
N LEU A 13 0.31 13.57 2.43
CA LEU A 13 0.75 14.43 1.32
C LEU A 13 0.28 15.87 1.47
N ARG A 14 -0.93 16.09 2.01
CA ARG A 14 -1.44 17.45 2.30
C ARG A 14 -0.57 18.20 3.30
N LEU A 15 0.11 17.49 4.20
CA LEU A 15 1.05 18.07 5.15
C LEU A 15 2.47 18.19 4.57
N GLY A 16 2.67 17.84 3.29
CA GLY A 16 3.95 17.83 2.61
C GLY A 16 4.88 16.71 3.05
N LEU A 17 4.37 15.68 3.72
CA LEU A 17 5.20 14.55 4.13
C LEU A 17 5.61 13.75 2.88
N PRO A 18 6.86 13.27 2.78
CA PRO A 18 7.37 12.54 1.62
C PRO A 18 6.92 11.08 1.65
N THR A 19 5.60 10.85 1.60
CA THR A 19 4.97 9.52 1.69
C THR A 19 4.50 9.01 0.33
N PHE A 20 4.76 9.76 -0.73
CA PHE A 20 4.50 9.32 -2.10
C PHE A 20 5.50 8.23 -2.49
N TYR A 21 5.08 7.29 -3.33
CA TYR A 21 5.98 6.22 -3.79
C TYR A 21 7.20 6.79 -4.52
N CYS A 22 7.01 7.81 -5.38
CA CYS A 22 8.14 8.43 -6.08
C CYS A 22 9.10 9.14 -5.12
N ASP A 23 8.62 9.71 -4.01
CA ASP A 23 9.50 10.30 -3.00
C ASP A 23 10.35 9.19 -2.34
N PHE A 24 9.72 8.07 -1.99
CA PHE A 24 10.39 6.90 -1.42
C PHE A 24 11.54 6.40 -2.31
N ILE A 25 11.28 6.16 -3.61
CA ILE A 25 12.32 5.67 -4.53
C ILE A 25 13.41 6.72 -4.76
N LYS A 26 13.06 7.98 -5.01
CA LYS A 26 14.05 9.04 -5.30
C LYS A 26 14.97 9.30 -4.13
N ILE A 27 14.42 9.36 -2.91
CA ILE A 27 15.22 9.52 -1.69
C ILE A 27 16.12 8.31 -1.48
N LEU A 28 15.63 7.08 -1.62
CA LEU A 28 16.47 5.90 -1.41
C LEU A 28 17.57 5.74 -2.47
N ASN A 29 17.28 6.07 -3.74
CA ASN A 29 18.28 6.07 -4.80
C ASN A 29 19.38 7.10 -4.55
N SER A 30 19.02 8.31 -4.08
CA SER A 30 20.03 9.33 -3.78
C SER A 30 20.95 8.95 -2.61
N LEU A 31 20.53 8.03 -1.73
CA LEU A 31 21.39 7.46 -0.69
C LEU A 31 22.42 6.46 -1.25
N GLU A 32 22.13 5.75 -2.34
CA GLU A 32 23.12 4.86 -2.99
C GLU A 32 24.24 5.68 -3.63
N GLU A 33 23.93 6.86 -4.17
CA GLU A 33 24.85 7.70 -4.94
C GLU A 33 25.65 8.69 -4.09
N ASN A 34 25.06 9.24 -3.01
CA ASN A 34 25.67 10.33 -2.25
C ASN A 34 26.37 9.88 -0.96
N GLU A 35 27.56 10.44 -0.73
CA GLU A 35 28.29 10.28 0.54
C GLU A 35 27.71 11.19 1.65
N ILE A 36 27.25 12.39 1.29
CA ILE A 36 26.69 13.38 2.23
C ILE A 36 25.18 13.19 2.35
N VAL A 37 24.72 12.94 3.58
CA VAL A 37 23.30 12.76 3.90
C VAL A 37 22.89 13.84 4.91
N ASP A 38 22.33 14.93 4.40
CA ASP A 38 21.78 16.04 5.17
C ASP A 38 20.36 16.39 4.70
N PHE A 39 19.68 17.27 5.45
CA PHE A 39 18.29 17.60 5.22
C PHE A 39 18.00 18.03 3.77
N ASP A 40 18.80 18.93 3.21
CA ASP A 40 18.53 19.46 1.86
C ASP A 40 18.94 18.43 0.80
N SER A 41 20.05 17.70 1.00
CA SER A 41 20.49 16.64 0.07
C SER A 41 19.47 15.52 -0.04
N VAL A 42 18.78 15.19 1.05
CA VAL A 42 17.69 14.19 1.06
C VAL A 42 16.40 14.78 0.49
N TYR A 43 15.85 15.83 1.09
CA TYR A 43 14.50 16.27 0.78
C TYR A 43 14.37 17.02 -0.55
N SER A 44 15.48 17.49 -1.15
CA SER A 44 15.46 18.01 -2.53
C SER A 44 15.00 16.98 -3.57
N ASN A 45 15.09 15.68 -3.24
CA ASN A 45 14.58 14.59 -4.07
C ASN A 45 13.06 14.38 -3.95
N SER A 46 12.40 15.01 -2.97
CA SER A 46 10.95 14.92 -2.80
C SER A 46 10.23 15.95 -3.65
N SER A 47 9.11 15.54 -4.23
CA SER A 47 8.14 16.41 -4.89
C SER A 47 7.61 17.53 -3.97
N ASN A 48 7.62 17.31 -2.66
CA ASN A 48 7.16 18.25 -1.64
C ASN A 48 8.29 19.10 -1.02
N TYR A 49 9.49 19.14 -1.60
CA TYR A 49 10.65 19.81 -1.00
C TYR A 49 10.36 21.24 -0.52
N LYS A 50 9.68 22.05 -1.33
CA LYS A 50 9.32 23.43 -0.96
C LYS A 50 8.43 23.46 0.30
N ILE A 51 7.41 22.62 0.33
CA ILE A 51 6.49 22.50 1.47
C ILE A 51 7.24 22.00 2.71
N ILE A 52 8.17 21.05 2.54
CA ILE A 52 9.00 20.53 3.63
C ILE A 52 9.89 21.64 4.21
N ARG A 53 10.60 22.36 3.36
CA ARG A 53 11.50 23.44 3.78
C ARG A 53 10.76 24.59 4.49
N ASP A 54 9.56 24.93 4.01
CA ASP A 54 8.77 26.05 4.55
C ASP A 54 8.08 25.69 5.88
N ASN A 55 7.76 24.40 6.10
CA ASN A 55 6.94 23.97 7.25
C ASN A 55 7.70 23.23 8.35
N TYR A 56 8.95 22.84 8.14
CA TYR A 56 9.71 22.02 9.10
C TYR A 56 11.13 22.56 9.32
N ARG A 57 11.61 22.47 10.56
CA ARG A 57 13.00 22.80 10.92
C ARG A 57 13.92 21.72 10.39
N LYS A 58 15.13 22.12 9.99
CA LYS A 58 16.19 21.16 9.64
C LYS A 58 16.61 20.37 10.88
N PHE A 59 16.97 19.11 10.67
CA PHE A 59 17.45 18.20 11.71
C PHE A 59 18.47 17.23 11.11
N ASP A 60 19.24 16.58 11.98
CA ASP A 60 20.23 15.58 11.59
C ASP A 60 19.61 14.17 11.54
N PHE A 61 19.98 13.41 10.52
CA PHE A 61 19.54 12.02 10.40
C PHE A 61 20.35 11.06 11.29
N ASN A 62 19.69 9.99 11.74
CA ASN A 62 20.38 8.92 12.47
C ASN A 62 21.34 8.16 11.55
N ARG A 63 22.65 8.44 11.68
CA ARG A 63 23.71 7.85 10.85
C ARG A 63 23.75 6.32 10.88
N MET A 64 23.45 5.70 12.03
CA MET A 64 23.43 4.23 12.14
C MET A 64 22.30 3.64 11.31
N LYS A 65 21.10 4.23 11.38
CA LYS A 65 19.94 3.82 10.57
C LYS A 65 20.16 4.06 9.08
N ILE A 66 20.80 5.17 8.71
CA ILE A 66 21.19 5.42 7.30
C ILE A 66 22.14 4.32 6.80
N LYS A 67 23.16 3.94 7.58
CA LYS A 67 24.09 2.88 7.19
C LYS A 67 23.38 1.52 7.05
N GLU A 68 22.48 1.19 8.00
CA GLU A 68 21.64 0.00 7.91
C GLU A 68 20.80 0.03 6.62
N LEU A 69 20.10 1.15 6.37
CA LEU A 69 19.25 1.31 5.20
C LEU A 69 20.01 1.15 3.88
N LYS A 70 21.20 1.76 3.76
CA LYS A 70 22.07 1.59 2.58
C LYS A 70 22.44 0.12 2.34
N SER A 71 22.71 -0.63 3.40
CA SER A 71 23.00 -2.06 3.29
C SER A 71 21.77 -2.86 2.87
N GLU A 72 20.58 -2.54 3.40
CA GLU A 72 19.34 -3.26 3.07
C GLU A 72 18.93 -3.03 1.61
N ILE A 73 18.97 -1.77 1.13
CA ILE A 73 18.56 -1.44 -0.24
C ILE A 73 19.46 -2.12 -1.29
N GLN A 74 20.78 -2.19 -1.05
CA GLN A 74 21.73 -2.82 -1.98
C GLN A 74 21.47 -4.32 -2.17
N ASN A 75 21.02 -5.01 -1.12
CA ASN A 75 20.88 -6.46 -1.12
C ASN A 75 19.46 -6.93 -1.45
N ASN A 76 18.45 -6.05 -1.38
CA ASN A 76 17.06 -6.44 -1.56
C ASN A 76 16.63 -6.49 -3.03
N LEU A 77 16.25 -7.67 -3.54
CA LEU A 77 15.96 -7.87 -4.96
C LEU A 77 14.71 -7.10 -5.41
N TRP A 78 13.69 -6.99 -4.56
CA TRP A 78 12.50 -6.19 -4.85
C TRP A 78 12.83 -4.72 -5.01
N PHE A 79 13.54 -4.11 -4.04
CA PHE A 79 13.96 -2.71 -4.17
C PHE A 79 14.82 -2.49 -5.42
N GLN A 80 15.80 -3.38 -5.66
CA GLN A 80 16.66 -3.30 -6.83
C GLN A 80 15.91 -3.46 -8.15
N PHE A 81 14.78 -4.16 -8.16
CA PHE A 81 13.86 -4.22 -9.30
C PHE A 81 13.14 -2.88 -9.43
N PHE A 82 12.39 -2.48 -8.41
CA PHE A 82 11.52 -1.31 -8.43
C PHE A 82 12.22 0.02 -8.68
N LYS A 83 13.48 0.17 -8.25
CA LYS A 83 14.21 1.44 -8.43
C LYS A 83 14.46 1.83 -9.89
N ASN A 84 14.38 0.86 -10.81
CA ASN A 84 14.61 1.06 -12.25
C ASN A 84 13.34 0.87 -13.09
N GLU A 85 12.22 0.51 -12.47
CA GLU A 85 10.97 0.28 -13.20
C GLU A 85 10.30 1.60 -13.56
N PHE A 86 9.81 1.67 -14.79
CA PHE A 86 9.00 2.79 -15.27
C PHE A 86 7.53 2.62 -14.82
N GLU A 87 6.78 3.72 -14.85
CA GLU A 87 5.32 3.74 -14.63
C GLU A 87 4.84 3.22 -13.26
N ILE A 88 5.62 3.47 -12.20
CA ILE A 88 5.15 3.27 -10.82
C ILE A 88 5.06 4.63 -10.16
N ASP A 89 3.85 5.20 -10.16
CA ASP A 89 3.60 6.51 -9.56
C ASP A 89 3.06 6.37 -8.13
N THR A 90 2.31 5.31 -7.85
CA THR A 90 1.60 5.12 -6.58
C THR A 90 1.91 3.79 -5.92
N TRP A 91 1.55 3.67 -4.63
CA TRP A 91 1.63 2.41 -3.91
C TRP A 91 0.73 1.32 -4.52
N ILE A 92 -0.35 1.70 -5.20
CA ILE A 92 -1.24 0.76 -5.92
C ILE A 92 -0.51 0.22 -7.16
N ASP A 93 0.18 1.08 -7.91
CA ASP A 93 0.97 0.66 -9.09
C ASP A 93 2.09 -0.29 -8.66
N PHE A 94 2.71 -0.02 -7.50
CA PHE A 94 3.70 -0.91 -6.90
C PHE A 94 3.13 -2.31 -6.61
N GLU A 95 1.93 -2.39 -6.04
CA GLU A 95 1.26 -3.66 -5.74
C GLU A 95 0.88 -4.42 -7.03
N ASN A 96 0.37 -3.71 -8.03
CA ASN A 96 0.11 -4.27 -9.37
C ASN A 96 1.39 -4.82 -10.00
N LYS A 97 2.52 -4.15 -9.77
CA LYS A 97 3.81 -4.59 -10.28
C LYS A 97 4.37 -5.81 -9.54
N ILE A 98 4.11 -5.96 -8.23
CA ILE A 98 4.36 -7.24 -7.51
C ILE A 98 3.56 -8.35 -8.19
N GLU A 99 2.27 -8.14 -8.45
CA GLU A 99 1.41 -9.12 -9.10
C GLU A 99 1.95 -9.52 -10.48
N TYR A 100 2.39 -8.54 -11.26
CA TYR A 100 3.03 -8.75 -12.56
C TYR A 100 4.30 -9.62 -12.46
N VAL A 101 5.18 -9.35 -11.50
CA VAL A 101 6.40 -10.15 -11.28
C VAL A 101 6.03 -11.60 -10.94
N LEU A 102 5.08 -11.79 -10.02
CA LEU A 102 4.62 -13.12 -9.63
C LEU A 102 4.04 -13.86 -10.84
N LYS A 103 3.14 -13.23 -11.61
CA LYS A 103 2.57 -13.81 -12.85
C LYS A 103 3.67 -14.29 -13.80
N ASN A 104 4.63 -13.43 -14.13
CA ASN A 104 5.71 -13.76 -15.06
C ASN A 104 6.58 -14.91 -14.55
N LEU A 105 6.95 -14.87 -13.27
CA LEU A 105 7.76 -15.92 -12.67
C LEU A 105 7.04 -17.26 -12.71
N PHE A 106 5.76 -17.28 -12.35
CA PHE A 106 4.98 -18.51 -12.28
C PHE A 106 4.64 -19.09 -13.67
N ILE A 107 4.28 -18.24 -14.64
CA ILE A 107 4.14 -18.65 -16.05
C ILE A 107 5.45 -19.28 -16.54
N SER A 108 6.58 -18.69 -16.19
CA SER A 108 7.89 -19.21 -16.58
C SER A 108 8.20 -20.56 -15.96
N VAL A 109 7.86 -20.77 -14.69
CA VAL A 109 8.05 -22.08 -14.05
C VAL A 109 7.19 -23.14 -14.73
N LYS A 110 5.93 -22.83 -15.05
CA LYS A 110 5.06 -23.74 -15.83
C LYS A 110 5.70 -24.08 -17.18
N ASN A 111 6.22 -23.08 -17.90
CA ASN A 111 6.93 -23.31 -19.16
C ASN A 111 8.15 -24.23 -18.99
N LEU A 112 8.91 -24.12 -17.89
CA LEU A 112 10.02 -25.03 -17.60
C LEU A 112 9.51 -26.46 -17.34
N GLN A 113 8.44 -26.61 -16.58
CA GLN A 113 7.84 -27.91 -16.29
C GLN A 113 7.34 -28.60 -17.57
N GLU A 114 6.63 -27.87 -18.42
CA GLU A 114 6.04 -28.40 -19.65
C GLU A 114 7.08 -28.64 -20.76
N ASN A 115 8.09 -27.79 -20.90
CA ASN A 115 9.03 -27.89 -22.02
C ASN A 115 10.30 -28.68 -21.70
N ILE A 116 10.66 -28.81 -20.42
CA ILE A 116 11.87 -29.49 -19.96
C ILE A 116 11.49 -30.74 -19.15
N PHE A 117 10.88 -30.58 -17.98
CA PHE A 117 10.74 -31.68 -17.02
C PHE A 117 9.68 -32.72 -17.40
N SER A 118 8.68 -32.35 -18.22
CA SER A 118 7.73 -33.30 -18.80
C SER A 118 8.40 -34.31 -19.74
N LYS A 119 9.54 -33.95 -20.34
CA LYS A 119 10.31 -34.79 -21.27
C LYS A 119 11.29 -35.72 -20.56
N GLY A 120 11.41 -35.60 -19.23
CA GLY A 120 12.31 -36.40 -18.40
C GLY A 120 13.22 -35.54 -17.53
N SER A 121 14.07 -36.22 -16.77
CA SER A 121 15.03 -35.58 -15.86
C SER A 121 16.21 -34.96 -16.62
N LEU A 122 16.77 -33.89 -16.06
CA LEU A 122 17.84 -33.11 -16.66
C LEU A 122 19.20 -33.45 -16.03
N PRO A 123 20.20 -33.88 -16.81
CA PRO A 123 21.59 -33.98 -16.36
C PRO A 123 22.17 -32.63 -15.92
N GLU A 124 23.10 -32.61 -14.98
CA GLU A 124 23.63 -31.37 -14.40
C GLU A 124 24.32 -30.43 -15.40
N ASP A 125 24.91 -30.98 -16.46
CA ASP A 125 25.59 -30.24 -17.53
C ASP A 125 24.62 -29.59 -18.54
N ARG A 126 23.32 -29.92 -18.50
CA ARG A 126 22.32 -29.47 -19.48
C ARG A 126 21.38 -28.35 -19.00
N ILE A 127 21.84 -27.50 -18.10
CA ILE A 127 21.05 -26.41 -17.50
C ILE A 127 21.08 -25.07 -18.27
N THR A 128 21.70 -25.03 -19.45
CA THR A 128 21.83 -23.82 -20.28
C THR A 128 21.00 -23.95 -21.55
N TYR A 129 20.23 -22.92 -21.85
CA TYR A 129 19.29 -22.85 -22.97
C TYR A 129 19.40 -21.52 -23.69
N THR A 130 18.77 -21.41 -24.86
CA THR A 130 18.59 -20.12 -25.53
C THR A 130 17.35 -19.40 -24.97
N ALA A 131 17.26 -18.09 -25.20
CA ALA A 131 16.09 -17.28 -24.83
C ALA A 131 14.76 -17.78 -25.43
N VAL A 132 14.80 -18.65 -26.45
CA VAL A 132 13.62 -19.30 -27.05
C VAL A 132 12.83 -20.10 -26.03
N LEU A 133 13.47 -20.61 -24.97
CA LEU A 133 12.81 -21.29 -23.85
C LEU A 133 11.69 -20.44 -23.21
N PHE A 134 11.85 -19.12 -23.24
CA PHE A 134 10.88 -18.16 -22.73
C PHE A 134 10.24 -17.34 -23.86
N ASN A 135 10.11 -17.92 -25.05
CA ASN A 135 9.55 -17.29 -26.26
C ASN A 135 10.25 -15.97 -26.63
N ASN A 136 11.53 -15.81 -26.29
CA ASN A 136 12.27 -14.55 -26.41
C ASN A 136 11.59 -13.35 -25.73
N ASN A 137 10.72 -13.59 -24.74
CA ASN A 137 10.07 -12.53 -23.99
C ASN A 137 11.10 -11.87 -23.06
N VAL A 138 11.49 -10.65 -23.43
CA VAL A 138 12.53 -9.87 -22.74
C VAL A 138 12.12 -9.57 -21.30
N GLU A 139 10.85 -9.25 -21.05
CA GLU A 139 10.36 -8.91 -19.72
C GLU A 139 10.44 -10.11 -18.77
N ILE A 140 10.00 -11.29 -19.24
CA ILE A 140 10.11 -12.54 -18.48
C ILE A 140 11.57 -12.81 -18.13
N ILE A 141 12.47 -12.75 -19.12
CA ILE A 141 13.90 -13.03 -18.92
C ILE A 141 14.51 -12.03 -17.93
N GLN A 142 14.15 -10.76 -18.01
CA GLN A 142 14.63 -9.72 -17.09
C GLN A 142 14.14 -9.97 -15.66
N VAL A 143 12.85 -10.27 -15.46
CA VAL A 143 12.28 -10.61 -14.15
C VAL A 143 12.98 -11.84 -13.57
N LEU A 144 13.05 -12.94 -14.32
CA LEU A 144 13.69 -14.17 -13.84
C LEU A 144 15.15 -13.95 -13.49
N ASN A 145 15.89 -13.17 -14.30
CA ASN A 145 17.28 -12.85 -14.01
C ASN A 145 17.41 -11.98 -12.76
N LYS A 146 16.53 -10.99 -12.57
CA LYS A 146 16.57 -10.09 -11.41
C LYS A 146 16.30 -10.82 -10.09
N PHE A 147 15.39 -11.78 -10.11
CA PHE A 147 15.07 -12.64 -8.96
C PHE A 147 15.95 -13.90 -8.88
N ASN A 148 17.05 -13.93 -9.64
CA ASN A 148 18.05 -15.00 -9.65
C ASN A 148 17.48 -16.40 -9.98
N ILE A 149 16.34 -16.49 -10.67
CA ILE A 149 15.77 -17.77 -11.13
C ILE A 149 16.60 -18.31 -12.30
N ILE A 150 17.11 -17.40 -13.13
CA ILE A 150 18.06 -17.69 -14.19
C ILE A 150 19.24 -16.72 -14.10
N THR A 151 20.30 -17.02 -14.84
CA THR A 151 21.35 -16.05 -15.20
C THR A 151 21.40 -15.95 -16.71
N LYS A 152 21.68 -14.76 -17.24
CA LYS A 152 21.89 -14.55 -18.68
C LYS A 152 23.35 -14.19 -18.98
N ASN A 153 23.86 -14.67 -20.10
CA ASN A 153 25.17 -14.24 -20.62
C ASN A 153 25.00 -13.19 -21.74
N GLU A 154 26.13 -12.67 -22.27
CA GLU A 154 26.15 -11.68 -23.35
C GLU A 154 25.48 -12.17 -24.64
N SER A 155 25.50 -13.49 -24.89
CA SER A 155 24.85 -14.12 -26.05
C SER A 155 23.36 -14.40 -25.84
N TYR A 156 22.74 -13.86 -24.77
CA TYR A 156 21.34 -14.12 -24.40
C TYR A 156 21.01 -15.61 -24.14
N ASN A 157 22.02 -16.43 -23.85
CA ASN A 157 21.78 -17.76 -23.31
C ASN A 157 21.36 -17.62 -21.85
N VAL A 158 20.39 -18.43 -21.46
CA VAL A 158 19.80 -18.48 -20.12
C VAL A 158 20.26 -19.75 -19.43
N LYS A 159 20.82 -19.61 -18.23
CA LYS A 159 21.22 -20.72 -17.38
C LYS A 159 20.31 -20.79 -16.17
N LEU A 160 19.67 -21.94 -15.95
CA LEU A 160 18.80 -22.17 -14.80
C LEU A 160 19.60 -22.14 -13.50
N ASN A 161 19.05 -21.54 -12.45
CA ASN A 161 19.68 -21.55 -11.14
C ASN A 161 19.38 -22.88 -10.43
N VAL A 162 20.43 -23.68 -10.24
CA VAL A 162 20.37 -25.01 -9.60
C VAL A 162 19.80 -24.99 -8.18
N ASN A 163 19.89 -23.86 -7.46
CA ASN A 163 19.35 -23.73 -6.10
C ASN A 163 17.82 -23.87 -6.08
N TYR A 164 17.16 -23.60 -7.20
CA TYR A 164 15.71 -23.69 -7.39
C TYR A 164 15.28 -24.92 -8.18
N LEU A 165 16.16 -25.90 -8.35
CA LEU A 165 15.83 -27.19 -8.96
C LEU A 165 15.78 -28.29 -7.89
N ILE A 166 14.94 -29.30 -8.12
CA ILE A 166 14.86 -30.50 -7.28
C ILE A 166 15.89 -31.49 -7.80
N LYS A 167 16.96 -31.72 -7.04
CA LYS A 167 18.01 -32.69 -7.36
C LYS A 167 17.67 -34.07 -6.77
N LYS A 168 17.77 -35.12 -7.58
CA LYS A 168 17.66 -36.52 -7.16
C LYS A 168 18.71 -37.35 -7.91
N TYR A 169 19.65 -37.94 -7.17
CA TYR A 169 20.88 -38.51 -7.74
C TYR A 169 21.62 -37.43 -8.57
N ASP A 170 22.15 -37.78 -9.75
CA ASP A 170 22.88 -36.89 -10.64
C ASP A 170 21.97 -36.14 -11.64
N PHE A 171 20.69 -36.00 -11.30
CA PHE A 171 19.68 -35.39 -12.17
C PHE A 171 18.83 -34.36 -11.44
N PHE A 172 18.36 -33.36 -12.18
CA PHE A 172 17.28 -32.48 -11.77
C PHE A 172 15.95 -33.02 -12.30
N ILE A 173 14.96 -33.16 -11.42
CA ILE A 173 13.67 -33.78 -11.77
C ILE A 173 12.53 -32.78 -11.93
N ASP A 174 12.64 -31.58 -11.35
CA ASP A 174 11.64 -30.52 -11.45
C ASP A 174 12.21 -29.18 -10.94
N VAL A 175 11.42 -28.11 -11.05
CA VAL A 175 11.62 -26.81 -10.39
C VAL A 175 11.06 -26.85 -8.97
N ASP A 176 11.82 -26.35 -8.00
CA ASP A 176 11.43 -26.23 -6.60
C ASP A 176 10.66 -24.92 -6.35
N LEU A 177 9.37 -24.92 -6.71
CA LEU A 177 8.47 -23.80 -6.47
C LEU A 177 8.41 -23.36 -5.00
N ASN A 178 8.51 -24.31 -4.07
CA ASN A 178 8.52 -23.99 -2.64
C ASN A 178 9.74 -23.14 -2.25
N LYS A 179 10.93 -23.47 -2.74
CA LYS A 179 12.13 -22.65 -2.50
C LYS A 179 12.03 -21.29 -3.14
N ILE A 180 11.50 -21.20 -4.37
CA ILE A 180 11.31 -19.90 -5.04
C ILE A 180 10.35 -19.03 -4.24
N THR A 181 9.16 -19.54 -3.90
CA THR A 181 8.18 -18.81 -3.09
C THR A 181 8.77 -18.36 -1.75
N LYS A 182 9.48 -19.24 -1.03
CA LYS A 182 10.14 -18.87 0.24
C LYS A 182 11.18 -17.77 0.06
N SER A 183 11.97 -17.82 -1.01
CA SER A 183 12.97 -16.80 -1.34
C SER A 183 12.32 -15.44 -1.59
N LEU A 184 11.29 -15.38 -2.44
CA LEU A 184 10.54 -14.16 -2.76
C LEU A 184 9.84 -13.55 -1.54
N ILE A 185 9.28 -14.38 -0.65
CA ILE A 185 8.67 -13.92 0.62
C ILE A 185 9.74 -13.32 1.53
N LYS A 186 10.93 -13.94 1.62
CA LYS A 186 12.04 -13.41 2.40
C LYS A 186 12.48 -12.04 1.87
N GLU A 187 12.61 -11.91 0.56
CA GLU A 187 12.92 -10.62 -0.08
C GLU A 187 11.82 -9.59 0.19
N LEU A 188 10.53 -9.96 0.12
CA LEU A 188 9.43 -9.02 0.40
C LEU A 188 9.44 -8.55 1.87
N LYS A 189 9.79 -9.44 2.81
CA LYS A 189 10.01 -9.05 4.21
C LYS A 189 11.17 -8.07 4.36
N GLY A 190 12.26 -8.27 3.62
CA GLY A 190 13.36 -7.31 3.53
C GLY A 190 12.91 -5.95 3.00
N PHE A 191 12.07 -5.94 1.96
CA PHE A 191 11.49 -4.69 1.44
C PHE A 191 10.63 -3.97 2.48
N LYS A 192 9.79 -4.69 3.23
CA LYS A 192 9.02 -4.10 4.35
C LYS A 192 9.91 -3.52 5.44
N LYS A 193 11.08 -4.11 5.69
CA LYS A 193 12.08 -3.56 6.62
C LYS A 193 12.63 -2.23 6.10
N ILE A 194 13.04 -2.17 4.82
CA ILE A 194 13.46 -0.92 4.15
C ILE A 194 12.37 0.14 4.27
N PHE A 195 11.13 -0.25 3.94
CA PHE A 195 9.95 0.60 4.05
C PHE A 195 9.78 1.16 5.47
N ASN A 196 9.85 0.32 6.50
CA ASN A 196 9.74 0.77 7.89
C ASN A 196 10.84 1.78 8.27
N ILE A 197 12.10 1.48 7.94
CA ILE A 197 13.24 2.35 8.25
C ILE A 197 13.11 3.70 7.51
N TYR A 198 12.62 3.70 6.27
CA TYR A 198 12.38 4.94 5.52
C TYR A 198 11.46 5.89 6.30
N PHE A 199 10.29 5.43 6.73
CA PHE A 199 9.36 6.28 7.47
C PHE A 199 9.92 6.68 8.84
N GLU A 200 10.63 5.78 9.52
CA GLU A 200 11.30 6.06 10.79
C GLU A 200 12.33 7.19 10.66
N VAL A 201 13.12 7.21 9.58
CA VAL A 201 14.24 8.15 9.41
C VAL A 201 13.82 9.45 8.73
N PHE A 202 12.95 9.38 7.72
CA PHE A 202 12.68 10.52 6.83
C PHE A 202 11.30 11.14 7.01
N VAL A 203 10.35 10.47 7.66
CA VAL A 203 9.00 11.01 7.84
C VAL A 203 8.73 11.32 9.31
N TYR A 204 9.05 10.39 10.20
CA TYR A 204 8.75 10.52 11.61
C TYR A 204 9.36 11.78 12.27
N PRO A 205 10.64 12.14 12.01
CA PRO A 205 11.21 13.33 12.65
C PRO A 205 10.58 14.64 12.18
N LEU A 206 9.87 14.66 11.04
CA LEU A 206 9.14 15.85 10.59
C LEU A 206 8.00 16.20 11.56
N TYR A 207 7.39 15.24 12.25
CA TYR A 207 6.35 15.54 13.23
C TYR A 207 6.88 16.40 14.38
N GLU A 208 8.08 16.09 14.87
CA GLU A 208 8.72 16.77 16.01
C GLU A 208 9.31 18.13 15.62
N ASN A 209 9.66 18.29 14.35
CA ASN A 209 10.32 19.49 13.81
C ASN A 209 9.35 20.42 13.06
N ARG A 210 8.03 20.22 13.16
CA ARG A 210 7.04 21.09 12.51
C ARG A 210 7.07 22.52 13.07
N ILE A 211 7.12 23.50 12.17
CA ILE A 211 7.07 24.93 12.48
C ILE A 211 5.62 25.43 12.46
N THR A 212 4.85 25.02 11.44
CA THR A 212 3.49 25.51 11.24
C THR A 212 2.51 24.90 12.23
N LYS A 213 1.69 25.77 12.86
CA LYS A 213 0.59 25.32 13.70
C LYS A 213 -0.54 24.81 12.82
N VAL A 214 -1.04 23.62 13.14
CA VAL A 214 -2.24 23.06 12.54
C VAL A 214 -3.42 23.37 13.45
N ASP A 215 -4.58 23.68 12.86
CA ASP A 215 -5.82 23.82 13.60
C ASP A 215 -6.27 22.45 14.11
N LYS A 216 -6.00 22.19 15.40
CA LYS A 216 -6.39 20.95 16.07
C LYS A 216 -7.90 20.83 16.24
N THR A 217 -8.65 21.93 16.18
CA THR A 217 -10.11 21.88 16.35
C THR A 217 -10.82 21.32 15.11
N PHE A 218 -10.12 21.25 13.97
CA PHE A 218 -10.69 20.79 12.70
C PHE A 218 -11.27 19.36 12.78
N PHE A 219 -10.71 18.51 13.64
CA PHE A 219 -11.17 17.13 13.86
C PHE A 219 -11.63 16.86 15.31
N SER A 220 -11.93 17.89 16.11
CA SER A 220 -12.22 17.72 17.54
C SER A 220 -13.51 16.95 17.86
N THR A 221 -14.38 16.77 16.87
CA THR A 221 -15.65 16.02 17.00
C THR A 221 -15.53 14.58 16.51
N ILE A 222 -14.40 14.21 15.90
CA ILE A 222 -14.14 12.84 15.45
C ILE A 222 -14.07 11.95 16.69
N THR A 223 -14.74 10.81 16.64
CA THR A 223 -14.78 9.85 17.76
C THR A 223 -13.91 8.63 17.47
N ASN A 224 -13.70 8.32 16.19
CA ASN A 224 -12.95 7.15 15.73
C ASN A 224 -12.11 7.54 14.51
N HIS A 225 -10.89 7.02 14.47
CA HIS A 225 -10.00 7.24 13.34
C HIS A 225 -9.44 5.90 12.85
N TYR A 226 -9.67 5.61 11.57
CA TYR A 226 -9.06 4.49 10.87
C TYR A 226 -8.13 5.03 9.80
N THR A 227 -6.98 4.38 9.61
CA THR A 227 -6.03 4.81 8.61
C THR A 227 -5.50 3.64 7.79
N PHE A 228 -5.41 3.88 6.48
CA PHE A 228 -4.72 3.05 5.51
C PHE A 228 -3.25 3.44 5.39
N ASN A 229 -2.84 4.53 6.04
CA ASN A 229 -1.43 4.91 6.11
C ASN A 229 -0.72 4.06 7.16
N TYR A 230 0.58 3.89 6.95
CA TYR A 230 1.45 3.21 7.91
C TYR A 230 1.94 4.17 9.01
N THR A 231 1.80 5.47 8.79
CA THR A 231 2.30 6.59 9.58
C THR A 231 1.26 7.12 10.57
N PRO A 232 1.66 7.48 11.81
CA PRO A 232 0.73 7.96 12.83
C PRO A 232 0.45 9.47 12.69
N THR A 233 0.19 9.96 11.48
CA THR A 233 0.08 11.40 11.20
C THR A 233 -1.04 12.07 12.00
N PHE A 234 -2.21 11.45 12.07
CA PHE A 234 -3.33 11.98 12.84
C PHE A 234 -2.98 12.11 14.34
N ASP A 235 -2.49 11.01 14.94
CA ASP A 235 -2.07 10.95 16.35
C ASP A 235 -1.05 12.03 16.71
N ARG A 236 -0.12 12.31 15.79
CA ARG A 236 1.01 13.20 16.02
C ARG A 236 0.70 14.67 15.75
N VAL A 237 -0.24 14.96 14.86
CA VAL A 237 -0.51 16.33 14.39
C VAL A 237 -1.79 16.92 14.99
N TYR A 238 -2.86 16.14 15.06
CA TYR A 238 -4.20 16.65 15.39
C TYR A 238 -4.63 16.28 16.81
N ASP A 239 -4.78 14.99 17.09
CA ASP A 239 -5.33 14.53 18.37
C ASP A 239 -4.73 13.18 18.79
N SER A 240 -4.17 13.13 19.99
CA SER A 240 -3.56 11.94 20.59
C SER A 240 -4.52 11.13 21.48
N THR A 241 -5.74 11.64 21.72
CA THR A 241 -6.70 11.03 22.65
C THR A 241 -7.60 9.98 21.99
N ILE A 242 -7.85 10.14 20.69
CA ILE A 242 -8.58 9.16 19.88
C ILE A 242 -7.61 8.06 19.48
N LYS A 243 -7.99 6.81 19.73
CA LYS A 243 -7.21 5.66 19.29
C LYS A 243 -7.30 5.52 17.77
N THR A 244 -6.19 5.71 17.07
CA THR A 244 -6.08 5.36 15.65
C THR A 244 -5.94 3.86 15.44
N GLU A 245 -6.77 3.32 14.55
CA GLU A 245 -6.70 1.94 14.08
C GLU A 245 -6.04 1.89 12.70
N PHE A 246 -4.95 1.14 12.57
CA PHE A 246 -4.14 1.03 11.36
C PHE A 246 -4.50 -0.26 10.62
N LEU A 247 -5.11 -0.13 9.44
CA LEU A 247 -5.68 -1.24 8.67
C LEU A 247 -4.62 -1.99 7.84
N HIS A 248 -3.55 -1.30 7.46
CA HIS A 248 -2.46 -1.86 6.65
C HIS A 248 -1.15 -2.07 7.43
N GLY A 249 -1.17 -2.03 8.76
CA GLY A 249 0.07 -2.04 9.52
C GLY A 249 0.47 -0.67 10.03
N LYS A 250 1.32 -0.66 11.06
CA LYS A 250 1.87 0.57 11.63
C LYS A 250 3.39 0.49 11.63
N ILE A 251 4.05 1.57 11.21
CA ILE A 251 5.51 1.67 11.31
C ILE A 251 5.95 1.51 12.78
N ASN A 252 7.11 0.91 12.98
CA ASN A 252 7.70 0.62 14.29
C ASN A 252 6.80 -0.24 15.20
N SER A 253 5.91 -1.05 14.62
CA SER A 253 5.05 -1.97 15.36
C SER A 253 5.38 -3.42 15.03
N LYS A 254 5.68 -4.21 16.08
CA LYS A 254 5.78 -5.68 15.96
C LYS A 254 4.42 -6.37 16.03
N ALA A 255 3.44 -5.74 16.66
CA ALA A 255 2.10 -6.32 16.86
C ALA A 255 1.13 -5.99 15.71
N ASN A 256 1.51 -5.07 14.83
CA ASN A 256 0.69 -4.61 13.70
C ASN A 256 1.62 -4.43 12.49
N GLU A 257 2.05 -5.56 11.92
CA GLU A 257 3.03 -5.60 10.83
C GLU A 257 2.49 -4.96 9.55
N ILE A 258 3.38 -4.36 8.76
CA ILE A 258 3.08 -3.77 7.46
C ILE A 258 2.47 -4.84 6.53
N VAL A 259 1.29 -4.54 6.00
CA VAL A 259 0.61 -5.31 4.97
C VAL A 259 0.89 -4.65 3.63
N LEU A 260 1.56 -5.38 2.75
CA LEU A 260 1.98 -4.88 1.43
C LEU A 260 2.07 -6.06 0.49
N GLY A 261 1.29 -6.05 -0.59
CA GLY A 261 1.18 -7.19 -1.50
C GLY A 261 -0.01 -7.10 -2.43
N ILE A 262 -0.36 -8.22 -3.03
CA ILE A 262 -1.39 -8.28 -4.07
C ILE A 262 -2.79 -8.40 -3.45
N ASN A 263 -3.81 -7.89 -4.14
CA ASN A 263 -5.20 -7.95 -3.65
C ASN A 263 -5.79 -9.34 -3.88
N GLU A 264 -5.74 -9.81 -5.12
CA GLU A 264 -6.26 -11.11 -5.51
C GLU A 264 -5.17 -12.05 -6.01
N ILE A 265 -5.46 -13.34 -5.95
CA ILE A 265 -4.62 -14.35 -6.59
C ILE A 265 -4.93 -14.30 -8.09
N PRO A 266 -3.91 -14.09 -8.96
CA PRO A 266 -4.09 -14.15 -10.40
C PRO A 266 -4.81 -15.42 -10.84
N LYS A 267 -5.73 -15.30 -11.82
CA LYS A 267 -6.31 -16.45 -12.50
C LYS A 267 -5.21 -17.14 -13.32
N ALA A 268 -4.53 -18.08 -12.69
CA ALA A 268 -3.46 -18.88 -13.27
C ALA A 268 -3.72 -20.37 -13.01
N ASP A 269 -3.32 -21.22 -13.95
CA ASP A 269 -3.38 -22.69 -13.82
C ASP A 269 -2.24 -23.22 -12.93
N LEU A 270 -2.02 -22.59 -11.79
CA LEU A 270 -1.03 -22.96 -10.80
C LEU A 270 -1.64 -23.03 -9.43
N ASP A 271 -1.01 -23.81 -8.57
CA ASP A 271 -1.47 -23.99 -7.21
C ASP A 271 -1.45 -22.65 -6.46
N LYS A 272 -2.64 -22.21 -6.04
CA LYS A 272 -2.89 -20.95 -5.35
C LYS A 272 -2.04 -20.82 -4.07
N ARG A 273 -1.61 -21.93 -3.47
CA ARG A 273 -0.76 -21.95 -2.27
C ARG A 273 0.55 -21.17 -2.43
N TYR A 274 1.08 -21.04 -3.66
CA TYR A 274 2.30 -20.28 -3.91
C TYR A 274 2.10 -18.76 -3.99
N PHE A 275 0.89 -18.31 -4.32
CA PHE A 275 0.51 -16.90 -4.39
C PHE A 275 -0.02 -16.39 -3.06
N LEU A 276 -0.70 -17.27 -2.32
CA LEU A 276 -1.39 -16.97 -1.08
C LEU A 276 -0.55 -16.12 -0.10
N PRO A 277 0.75 -16.42 0.16
CA PRO A 277 1.55 -15.62 1.08
C PRO A 277 1.79 -14.16 0.68
N PHE A 278 1.60 -13.82 -0.60
CA PHE A 278 1.76 -12.48 -1.13
C PHE A 278 0.48 -11.65 -1.06
N THR A 279 -0.67 -12.27 -0.78
CA THR A 279 -1.94 -11.54 -0.74
C THR A 279 -2.07 -10.72 0.54
N LYS A 280 -2.70 -9.55 0.46
CA LYS A 280 -2.95 -8.72 1.64
C LYS A 280 -3.79 -9.45 2.67
N TYR A 281 -4.83 -10.17 2.24
CA TYR A 281 -5.68 -10.92 3.17
C TYR A 281 -4.90 -11.97 3.96
N TYR A 282 -4.01 -12.74 3.31
CA TYR A 282 -3.22 -13.75 4.02
C TYR A 282 -2.28 -13.09 5.03
N GLN A 283 -1.64 -11.98 4.64
CA GLN A 283 -0.76 -11.24 5.52
C GLN A 283 -1.51 -10.70 6.76
N LYS A 284 -2.72 -10.16 6.58
CA LYS A 284 -3.61 -9.72 7.67
C LYS A 284 -3.98 -10.87 8.60
N LEU A 285 -4.48 -11.99 8.05
CA LEU A 285 -4.83 -13.19 8.80
C LEU A 285 -3.64 -13.75 9.60
N ASN A 286 -2.47 -13.84 8.97
CA ASN A 286 -1.28 -14.41 9.59
C ASN A 286 -0.67 -13.50 10.67
N SER A 287 -0.86 -12.18 10.57
CA SER A 287 -0.30 -11.20 11.50
C SER A 287 -1.31 -10.72 12.55
N ASN A 288 -2.50 -11.32 12.57
CA ASN A 288 -3.66 -10.89 13.36
C ASN A 288 -4.00 -9.40 13.21
N THR A 289 -3.71 -8.85 12.04
CA THR A 289 -4.06 -7.48 11.71
C THR A 289 -5.51 -7.43 11.29
N ASP A 290 -6.28 -6.55 11.94
CA ASP A 290 -7.54 -6.04 11.42
C ASP A 290 -8.66 -7.08 11.19
N PHE A 291 -9.20 -7.63 12.28
CA PHE A 291 -10.45 -8.40 12.25
C PHE A 291 -11.68 -7.59 12.67
N LYS A 292 -11.54 -6.29 12.93
CA LYS A 292 -12.57 -5.51 13.62
C LYS A 292 -12.92 -4.16 12.97
N PHE A 293 -12.49 -3.92 11.74
CA PHE A 293 -12.88 -2.72 11.01
C PHE A 293 -14.39 -2.51 11.12
N ILE A 294 -14.80 -1.38 11.70
CA ILE A 294 -16.18 -0.97 12.00
C ILE A 294 -17.12 -1.97 12.71
N SER A 295 -16.73 -3.21 12.97
CA SER A 295 -17.59 -4.24 13.59
C SER A 295 -18.00 -3.89 15.01
N ASN A 296 -17.16 -3.13 15.73
CA ASN A 296 -17.51 -2.60 17.04
C ASN A 296 -18.65 -1.56 16.98
N LEU A 297 -18.82 -0.89 15.82
CA LEU A 297 -19.88 0.10 15.59
C LEU A 297 -21.24 -0.56 15.32
N GLU A 298 -21.27 -1.85 14.94
CA GLU A 298 -22.53 -2.59 14.72
C GLU A 298 -23.38 -2.74 15.98
N ARG A 299 -22.83 -2.43 17.16
CA ARG A 299 -23.57 -2.42 18.43
C ARG A 299 -24.38 -1.14 18.64
N GLU A 300 -24.18 -0.12 17.81
CA GLU A 300 -24.79 1.21 17.91
C GLU A 300 -25.73 1.51 16.74
N LYS A 301 -26.47 0.52 16.20
CA LYS A 301 -27.30 0.68 14.98
C LYS A 301 -28.36 1.79 15.05
N ASP A 302 -28.80 2.15 16.24
CA ASP A 302 -29.79 3.23 16.47
C ASP A 302 -29.15 4.63 16.54
N SER A 303 -27.83 4.74 16.39
CA SER A 303 -27.11 6.02 16.40
C SER A 303 -27.01 6.67 15.02
N ASN A 304 -26.88 8.00 15.00
CA ASN A 304 -26.47 8.71 13.79
C ASN A 304 -24.98 8.46 13.51
N PHE A 305 -24.64 8.37 12.22
CA PHE A 305 -23.28 8.09 11.74
C PHE A 305 -22.84 9.08 10.66
N GLN A 306 -21.58 9.49 10.76
CA GLN A 306 -20.89 10.19 9.67
C GLN A 306 -19.52 9.57 9.41
N PHE A 307 -19.27 9.20 8.16
CA PHE A 307 -17.97 8.73 7.70
C PHE A 307 -17.31 9.81 6.84
N PHE A 308 -16.06 10.13 7.10
CA PHE A 308 -15.26 11.07 6.34
C PHE A 308 -14.09 10.33 5.71
N PHE A 309 -14.03 10.27 4.38
CA PHE A 309 -12.86 9.75 3.67
C PHE A 309 -11.96 10.92 3.26
N PHE A 310 -10.74 10.94 3.78
CA PHE A 310 -9.78 12.00 3.49
C PHE A 310 -8.43 11.45 3.00
N GLY A 311 -8.07 11.78 1.76
CA GLY A 311 -6.79 11.36 1.18
C GLY A 311 -6.72 9.87 0.84
N HIS A 312 -7.84 9.15 0.99
CA HIS A 312 -8.01 7.79 0.54
C HIS A 312 -8.25 7.76 -0.98
N SER A 313 -7.74 6.74 -1.68
CA SER A 313 -7.91 6.59 -3.14
C SER A 313 -9.30 6.10 -3.55
N LEU A 314 -10.01 5.48 -2.61
CA LEU A 314 -11.29 4.76 -2.83
C LEU A 314 -11.17 3.72 -3.94
N ASP A 315 -10.00 3.09 -4.07
CA ASP A 315 -9.66 2.18 -5.16
C ASP A 315 -10.02 0.72 -4.84
N ASN A 316 -10.10 -0.11 -5.88
CA ASN A 316 -10.42 -1.55 -5.76
C ASN A 316 -9.44 -2.30 -4.86
N SER A 317 -8.22 -1.79 -4.69
CA SER A 317 -7.26 -2.31 -3.72
C SER A 317 -7.84 -2.47 -2.30
N ASP A 318 -8.73 -1.57 -1.92
CA ASP A 318 -9.31 -1.50 -0.57
C ASP A 318 -10.83 -1.70 -0.62
N GLU A 319 -11.31 -2.38 -1.67
CA GLU A 319 -12.73 -2.58 -1.98
C GLU A 319 -13.50 -3.20 -0.82
N ASP A 320 -12.95 -4.22 -0.14
CA ASP A 320 -13.61 -4.90 0.97
C ASP A 320 -14.03 -3.91 2.09
N TYR A 321 -13.15 -2.99 2.46
CA TYR A 321 -13.44 -1.97 3.48
C TYR A 321 -14.44 -0.92 3.01
N ILE A 322 -14.34 -0.52 1.75
CA ILE A 322 -15.27 0.43 1.14
C ILE A 322 -16.67 -0.20 1.12
N ASN A 323 -16.77 -1.46 0.69
CA ASN A 323 -18.01 -2.22 0.71
C ASN A 323 -18.57 -2.34 2.13
N GLU A 324 -17.74 -2.65 3.11
CA GLU A 324 -18.17 -2.75 4.51
C GLU A 324 -18.80 -1.45 5.03
N VAL A 325 -18.18 -0.29 4.78
CA VAL A 325 -18.74 1.02 5.17
C VAL A 325 -20.07 1.29 4.46
N PHE A 326 -20.12 1.09 3.15
CA PHE A 326 -21.34 1.40 2.38
C PHE A 326 -22.50 0.45 2.75
N ASP A 327 -22.22 -0.83 2.94
CA ASP A 327 -23.21 -1.82 3.35
C ASP A 327 -23.70 -1.56 4.77
N PHE A 328 -22.80 -1.18 5.69
CA PHE A 328 -23.17 -0.76 7.04
C PHE A 328 -24.12 0.44 6.99
N MET A 329 -23.77 1.48 6.23
CA MET A 329 -24.58 2.69 6.10
C MET A 329 -25.97 2.43 5.47
N ASN A 330 -26.06 1.50 4.53
CA ASN A 330 -27.35 1.10 3.95
C ASN A 330 -28.28 0.40 4.95
N LYS A 331 -27.72 -0.35 5.90
CA LYS A 331 -28.47 -1.09 6.93
C LYS A 331 -28.98 -0.20 8.06
N LEU A 332 -28.46 1.02 8.22
CA LEU A 332 -28.92 1.95 9.25
C LEU A 332 -30.31 2.49 8.93
N GLU A 333 -31.21 2.48 9.91
CA GLU A 333 -32.56 3.04 9.81
C GLU A 333 -32.64 4.48 10.36
N THR A 334 -31.50 5.08 10.71
CA THR A 334 -31.42 6.40 11.37
C THR A 334 -31.54 7.58 10.41
N GLU A 335 -31.91 8.74 10.98
CA GLU A 335 -32.13 9.98 10.22
C GLU A 335 -30.83 10.58 9.64
N VAL A 336 -29.72 10.53 10.39
CA VAL A 336 -28.44 11.09 9.92
C VAL A 336 -27.45 9.97 9.66
N LYS A 337 -27.29 9.64 8.36
CA LYS A 337 -26.30 8.70 7.84
C LYS A 337 -25.59 9.29 6.62
N LYS A 338 -24.41 9.90 6.84
CA LYS A 338 -23.63 10.52 5.76
C LYS A 338 -22.28 9.85 5.53
N ILE A 339 -21.92 9.69 4.27
CA ILE A 339 -20.57 9.42 3.79
C ILE A 339 -20.09 10.69 3.08
N ILE A 340 -19.00 11.26 3.55
CA ILE A 340 -18.42 12.50 3.06
C ILE A 340 -17.05 12.19 2.48
N ILE A 341 -16.89 12.45 1.19
CA ILE A 341 -15.64 12.27 0.46
C ILE A 341 -14.96 13.64 0.31
N ILE A 342 -13.74 13.75 0.83
CA ILE A 342 -12.97 15.00 0.83
C ILE A 342 -11.99 14.99 -0.35
N TYR A 343 -12.11 15.98 -1.24
CA TYR A 343 -11.25 16.13 -2.42
C TYR A 343 -10.52 17.48 -2.41
N HIS A 344 -9.38 17.58 -3.11
CA HIS A 344 -8.59 18.83 -3.16
C HIS A 344 -8.82 19.65 -4.44
N ASP A 345 -9.10 19.00 -5.58
CA ASP A 345 -9.44 19.66 -6.84
C ASP A 345 -10.45 18.85 -7.68
N LYS A 346 -10.83 19.39 -8.85
CA LYS A 346 -11.80 18.76 -9.75
C LYS A 346 -11.30 17.43 -10.33
N ALA A 347 -10.01 17.29 -10.62
CA ALA A 347 -9.44 16.06 -11.16
C ALA A 347 -9.46 14.94 -10.10
N SER A 348 -9.07 15.26 -8.87
CA SER A 348 -9.18 14.38 -7.71
C SER A 348 -10.61 13.95 -7.45
N LYS A 349 -11.58 14.87 -7.47
CA LYS A 349 -13.01 14.54 -7.34
C LYS A 349 -13.46 13.54 -8.40
N SER A 350 -13.08 13.77 -9.65
CA SER A 350 -13.43 12.89 -10.78
C SER A 350 -12.87 11.48 -10.58
N LYS A 351 -11.58 11.37 -10.20
CA LYS A 351 -10.93 10.08 -9.93
C LYS A 351 -11.62 9.30 -8.80
N LEU A 352 -11.91 9.97 -7.68
CA LEU A 352 -12.61 9.36 -6.54
C LEU A 352 -14.00 8.86 -6.93
N LEU A 353 -14.73 9.62 -7.74
CA LEU A 353 -16.06 9.24 -8.22
C LEU A 353 -15.99 8.03 -9.18
N ILE A 354 -15.04 8.01 -10.11
CA ILE A 354 -14.84 6.87 -11.03
C ILE A 354 -14.56 5.60 -10.23
N ASN A 355 -13.66 5.66 -9.25
CA ASN A 355 -13.33 4.50 -8.44
C ASN A 355 -14.54 4.00 -7.63
N LEU A 356 -15.29 4.90 -7.00
CA LEU A 356 -16.53 4.53 -6.30
C LEU A 356 -17.59 3.93 -7.24
N LEU A 357 -17.72 4.44 -8.48
CA LEU A 357 -18.62 3.88 -9.48
C LEU A 357 -18.21 2.48 -9.90
N ASN A 358 -16.90 2.19 -9.96
CA ASN A 358 -16.39 0.85 -10.27
C ASN A 358 -16.70 -0.14 -9.15
N ILE A 359 -16.60 0.28 -7.89
CA ILE A 359 -16.82 -0.58 -6.71
C ILE A 359 -18.32 -0.77 -6.42
N ARG A 360 -19.07 0.33 -6.27
CA ARG A 360 -20.47 0.30 -5.79
C ARG A 360 -21.51 0.35 -6.90
N GLY A 361 -21.08 0.65 -8.12
CA GLY A 361 -21.96 0.72 -9.27
C GLY A 361 -22.79 2.02 -9.34
N LYS A 362 -23.24 2.32 -10.56
CA LYS A 362 -23.96 3.56 -10.90
C LYS A 362 -25.23 3.79 -10.06
N TYR A 363 -26.08 2.78 -9.92
CA TYR A 363 -27.40 2.93 -9.33
C TYR A 363 -27.34 3.30 -7.84
N GLU A 364 -26.43 2.67 -7.10
CA GLU A 364 -26.27 2.93 -5.68
C GLU A 364 -25.70 4.33 -5.43
N ILE A 365 -24.62 4.69 -6.12
CA ILE A 365 -24.00 6.01 -5.99
C ILE A 365 -25.00 7.12 -6.29
N GLN A 366 -25.78 7.00 -7.37
CA GLN A 366 -26.81 7.99 -7.70
C GLN A 366 -27.90 8.08 -6.62
N ARG A 367 -28.37 6.96 -6.08
CA ARG A 367 -29.37 6.93 -5.01
C ARG A 367 -28.83 7.62 -3.74
N LEU A 368 -27.61 7.30 -3.33
CA LEU A 368 -26.99 7.88 -2.12
C LEU A 368 -26.76 9.38 -2.27
N MET A 369 -26.31 9.84 -3.45
CA MET A 369 -26.12 11.28 -3.70
C MET A 369 -27.45 12.04 -3.76
N ARG A 370 -28.50 11.47 -4.38
CA ARG A 370 -29.85 12.08 -4.43
C ARG A 370 -30.45 12.27 -3.05
N ASN A 371 -30.18 11.33 -2.14
CA ASN A 371 -30.68 11.36 -0.77
C ASN A 371 -29.74 12.11 0.19
N GLU A 372 -28.69 12.78 -0.31
CA GLU A 372 -27.67 13.48 0.49
C GLU A 372 -26.92 12.59 1.50
N ASN A 373 -26.96 11.27 1.31
CA ASN A 373 -26.22 10.30 2.13
C ASN A 373 -24.78 10.12 1.65
N LEU A 374 -24.46 10.51 0.42
CA LEU A 374 -23.10 10.57 -0.12
C LEU A 374 -22.82 11.97 -0.66
N MET A 375 -21.84 12.66 -0.07
CA MET A 375 -21.48 14.03 -0.43
C MET A 375 -19.99 14.14 -0.76
N PHE A 376 -19.65 15.04 -1.67
CA PHE A 376 -18.27 15.37 -1.99
C PHE A 376 -18.01 16.82 -1.65
N PHE A 377 -17.07 17.09 -0.75
CA PHE A 377 -16.68 18.45 -0.39
C PHE A 377 -15.22 18.70 -0.70
N ASN A 378 -14.95 19.93 -1.15
CA ASN A 378 -13.57 20.39 -1.27
C ASN A 378 -12.98 20.56 0.14
N ILE A 379 -11.71 20.22 0.29
CA ILE A 379 -11.00 20.30 1.58
C ILE A 379 -11.04 21.70 2.21
N ASP A 380 -11.07 22.76 1.41
CA ASP A 380 -11.06 24.14 1.90
C ASP A 380 -12.47 24.74 1.99
N SER A 381 -13.53 23.94 1.76
CA SER A 381 -14.92 24.41 1.71
C SER A 381 -15.51 24.68 3.10
N VAL A 382 -16.44 25.63 3.15
CA VAL A 382 -17.17 25.99 4.39
C VAL A 382 -18.13 24.88 4.79
N GLU A 383 -18.71 24.20 3.80
CA GLU A 383 -19.62 23.06 3.99
C GLU A 383 -18.92 21.90 4.70
N LEU A 384 -17.66 21.59 4.32
CA LEU A 384 -16.88 20.55 5.01
C LEU A 384 -16.63 20.93 6.48
N LYS A 385 -16.23 22.18 6.74
CA LYS A 385 -16.01 22.67 8.11
C LYS A 385 -17.29 22.57 8.95
N SER A 386 -18.43 22.92 8.36
CA SER A 386 -19.74 22.79 8.99
C SER A 386 -20.04 21.33 9.33
N GLU A 387 -19.90 20.40 8.38
CA GLU A 387 -20.16 18.98 8.64
C GLU A 387 -19.20 18.36 9.65
N LEU A 388 -17.92 18.74 9.65
CA LEU A 388 -16.96 18.30 10.66
C LEU A 388 -17.34 18.80 12.06
N THR A 389 -17.74 20.06 12.21
CA THR A 389 -18.08 20.63 13.53
C THR A 389 -19.52 20.35 14.00
N LYS A 390 -20.40 19.90 13.11
CA LYS A 390 -21.81 19.62 13.40
C LYS A 390 -21.97 18.58 14.50
N ASP A 391 -22.79 18.90 15.51
CA ASP A 391 -23.26 17.93 16.49
C ASP A 391 -24.40 17.11 15.88
N ILE A 392 -24.21 15.79 15.82
CA ILE A 392 -25.19 14.84 15.28
C ILE A 392 -26.05 14.19 16.38
N SER A 393 -25.87 14.58 17.65
CA SER A 393 -26.58 14.04 18.82
C SER A 393 -28.08 14.36 18.87
N LYS A 394 -28.54 15.40 18.16
CA LYS A 394 -29.92 15.88 18.25
C LYS A 394 -30.87 15.10 17.34
N TYR A 395 -31.87 14.44 17.94
CA TYR A 395 -33.19 14.26 17.33
C TYR A 395 -33.76 15.64 16.97
N PRO A 396 -34.49 15.81 15.85
CA PRO A 396 -35.37 16.96 15.74
C PRO A 396 -36.34 16.94 16.93
N PRO A 397 -36.74 18.09 17.49
CA PRO A 397 -37.82 18.10 18.45
C PRO A 397 -39.01 17.40 17.80
N ASN A 398 -39.55 16.37 18.45
CA ASN A 398 -40.84 15.81 18.11
C ASN A 398 -41.82 16.98 17.95
N TYR A 399 -42.19 17.31 16.71
CA TYR A 399 -43.43 18.02 16.46
C TYR A 399 -44.54 16.98 16.62
N TYR A 400 -44.92 16.74 17.88
CA TYR A 400 -46.31 16.42 18.16
C TYR A 400 -47.12 17.69 17.86
N ILE A 401 -47.99 17.61 16.86
CA ILE A 401 -49.46 17.74 16.97
C ILE A 401 -50.07 17.16 15.70
#